data_AF-A0A0G0G2W8-F1
#
_entry.id   AF-A0A0G0G2W8-F1
#
_cell.length_a   1.000
_cell.length_b   1.000
_cell.length_c   1.000
_cell.angle_alpha   90.00
_cell.angle_beta   90.00
_cell.angle_gamma   90.00
#
_symmetry.space_group_name_H-M   'P 1'
#
loop_
_entity.id
_entity.type
_entity.pdbx_description
1 polymer ?
#
loop_
_entity_poly.entity_id
_entity_poly.type
_entity_poly.pdbx_seq_one_letter_code
_entity_poly.pdbx_strand_id
1 'polypeptide(L)' 'QELLKREMEGAEEKAKKIRKITANQVQTLAKNIFKNNRLNLALIGPFKEKTRFLRILKF' A
#
# COMPACT_ATOMS: atom_id res chain seq x y z
N GLN A 1 -15.13 11.81 -24.88
CA GLN A 1 -15.11 10.59 -24.04
C GLN A 1 -13.69 10.04 -24.08
N GLU A 2 -12.94 10.14 -22.99
CA GLU A 2 -11.62 9.52 -22.92
C GLU A 2 -11.78 8.00 -22.79
N LEU A 3 -11.47 7.28 -23.86
CA LEU A 3 -11.43 5.83 -23.88
C LEU A 3 -10.14 5.40 -23.16
N LEU A 4 -10.25 5.06 -21.88
CA LEU A 4 -9.21 4.35 -21.13
C LEU A 4 -9.01 2.97 -21.79
N LYS A 5 -8.20 2.92 -22.86
CA LYS A 5 -7.71 1.67 -23.44
C LYS A 5 -6.80 1.02 -22.39
N ARG A 6 -7.35 0.09 -21.61
CA ARG A 6 -6.52 -0.83 -20.83
C ARG A 6 -5.81 -1.72 -21.83
N GLU A 7 -4.53 -1.48 -22.06
CA GLU A 7 -3.71 -2.42 -22.81
C GLU A 7 -3.80 -3.79 -22.11
N MET A 8 -4.28 -4.79 -22.84
CA MET A 8 -4.40 -6.14 -22.30
C MET A 8 -3.01 -6.77 -22.29
N GLU A 9 -2.34 -6.68 -21.15
CA GLU A 9 -1.10 -7.41 -20.92
C GLU A 9 -1.41 -8.89 -20.68
N GLY A 10 -0.79 -9.77 -21.48
CA GLY A 10 -0.84 -11.21 -21.28
C GLY A 10 -0.22 -11.64 -19.94
N ALA A 11 -0.61 -12.82 -19.47
CA ALA A 11 -0.15 -13.36 -18.20
C ALA A 11 1.39 -13.49 -18.12
N GLU A 12 2.03 -13.86 -19.22
CA GLU A 12 3.49 -14.02 -19.30
C GLU A 12 4.23 -12.68 -19.15
N GLU A 13 3.73 -11.62 -19.79
CA GLU A 13 4.32 -10.28 -19.69
C GLU A 13 4.20 -9.74 -18.26
N LYS A 14 3.06 -9.95 -17.60
CA LYS A 14 2.89 -9.61 -16.18
C LYS A 14 3.88 -10.38 -15.30
N ALA A 15 4.03 -11.69 -15.53
CA ALA A 15 4.96 -12.51 -14.77
C ALA A 15 6.41 -12.05 -14.95
N LYS A 16 6.82 -11.66 -16.16
CA LYS A 16 8.14 -11.08 -16.44
C LYS A 16 8.37 -9.79 -15.68
N LYS A 17 7.38 -8.89 -15.67
CA LYS A 17 7.45 -7.62 -14.91
C LYS A 17 7.58 -7.85 -13.41
N ILE A 18 6.80 -8.78 -12.84
CA ILE A 18 6.88 -9.13 -11.42
C ILE A 18 8.26 -9.69 -11.06
N ARG A 19 8.80 -10.63 -11.85
CA ARG A 19 10.11 -11.24 -11.60
C ARG A 19 11.28 -10.26 -11.69
N LYS A 20 11.12 -9.14 -12.41
CA LYS A 20 12.14 -8.09 -12.55
C LYS A 20 12.26 -7.20 -11.31
N ILE A 21 11.29 -7.24 -10.38
CA ILE A 21 11.28 -6.35 -9.20
C ILE A 21 12.47 -6.66 -8.30
N THR A 22 13.20 -5.62 -7.91
CA THR A 22 14.34 -5.71 -7.00
C THR A 22 13.97 -5.31 -5.57
N ALA A 23 14.74 -5.82 -4.60
CA ALA A 23 14.58 -5.44 -3.19
C ALA A 23 14.70 -3.91 -2.97
N ASN A 24 15.61 -3.23 -3.70
CA ASN A 24 15.78 -1.78 -3.59
C ASN A 24 14.53 -1.01 -4.06
N GLN A 25 13.87 -1.47 -5.12
CA GLN A 25 12.61 -0.88 -5.59
C GLN A 25 11.50 -1.07 -4.55
N VAL A 26 11.41 -2.26 -3.93
CA VAL A 26 10.46 -2.52 -2.84
C VAL A 26 10.72 -1.58 -1.66
N GLN A 27 11.97 -1.45 -1.22
CA GLN A 27 12.33 -0.56 -0.10
C GLN A 27 12.05 0.92 -0.41
N THR A 28 12.36 1.37 -1.63
CA THR A 28 12.09 2.74 -2.06
C THR A 28 10.59 3.03 -2.06
N LEU A 29 9.77 2.10 -2.58
CA LEU A 29 8.33 2.24 -2.56
C LEU A 29 7.77 2.19 -1.13
N ALA A 30 8.28 1.29 -0.28
CA ALA A 30 7.89 1.18 1.12
C ALA A 30 8.08 2.50 1.86
N LYS A 31 9.24 3.17 1.70
CA LYS A 31 9.50 4.51 2.29
C LYS A 31 8.51 5.59 1.83
N ASN A 32 7.96 5.44 0.62
CA ASN A 32 6.98 6.36 0.08
C ASN A 32 5.55 6.09 0.58
N ILE A 33 5.18 4.81 0.77
CA ILE A 33 3.84 4.40 1.21
C ILE A 33 3.70 4.50 2.73
N PHE A 34 4.63 3.90 3.46
CA PHE A 34 4.59 3.80 4.92
C PHE A 34 5.11 5.06 5.58
N LYS A 35 4.24 6.08 5.65
CA LYS A 35 4.51 7.34 6.35
C LYS A 35 3.51 7.52 7.48
N ASN A 36 3.99 7.97 8.65
CA ASN A 36 3.14 8.14 9.84
C ASN A 36 1.93 9.05 9.58
N ASN A 37 2.06 10.04 8.71
CA ASN A 37 0.97 10.95 8.32
C ASN A 37 -0.01 10.38 7.27
N ARG A 38 0.16 9.13 6.83
CA ARG A 38 -0.74 8.43 5.88
C ARG A 38 -1.47 7.24 6.52
N LEU A 39 -1.28 7.03 7.82
CA LEU A 39 -1.88 5.94 8.57
C LEU A 39 -3.32 6.26 8.96
N ASN A 40 -4.23 5.30 8.77
CA ASN A 40 -5.64 5.41 9.11
C ASN A 40 -6.05 4.26 10.05
N LEU A 41 -6.96 4.54 10.99
CA LEU A 41 -7.46 3.56 11.95
C LEU A 41 -8.97 3.71 12.14
N ALA A 42 -9.68 2.60 12.00
CA ALA A 42 -11.09 2.47 12.38
C ALA A 42 -11.19 1.54 13.60
N LEU A 43 -11.94 1.97 14.64
CA LEU A 43 -12.21 1.19 15.85
C LEU A 43 -13.72 0.91 15.93
N ILE A 44 -14.10 -0.36 16.07
CA ILE A 44 -15.51 -0.80 16.11
C ILE A 44 -15.76 -1.59 17.41
N GLY A 45 -16.66 -1.10 18.27
CA GLY A 45 -17.01 -1.73 19.54
C GLY A 45 -16.94 -0.76 20.74
N PRO A 46 -17.27 -1.23 21.96
CA PRO A 46 -17.35 -0.40 23.16
C PRO A 46 -15.97 -0.09 23.76
N PHE A 47 -15.10 0.57 22.98
CA PHE A 47 -13.78 1.00 23.45
C PHE A 47 -13.89 2.36 24.15
N LYS A 48 -13.56 2.40 25.44
CA LYS A 48 -13.56 3.65 26.23
C LYS A 48 -12.35 4.54 25.92
N GLU A 49 -11.19 3.94 25.65
CA GLU A 49 -9.94 4.69 25.43
C GLU A 49 -9.37 4.48 24.03
N LYS A 50 -9.44 5.53 23.20
CA LYS A 50 -8.86 5.53 21.84
C LYS A 50 -7.34 5.70 21.86
N THR A 51 -6.80 6.40 22.84
CA THR A 51 -5.37 6.71 23.02
C THR A 51 -4.48 5.47 23.12
N ARG A 52 -4.99 4.37 23.68
CA ARG A 52 -4.27 3.09 23.71
C ARG A 52 -3.96 2.58 22.31
N PHE A 53 -4.87 2.78 21.36
CA PHE A 53 -4.75 2.29 19.99
C PHE A 53 -3.96 3.25 19.09
N LEU A 54 -3.99 4.56 19.34
CA LEU A 54 -3.25 5.53 18.51
C LEU A 54 -1.72 5.27 18.50
N ARG A 55 -1.18 4.64 19.54
CA ARG A 55 0.24 4.26 19.62
C ARG A 55 0.70 3.26 18.54
N ILE A 56 -0.24 2.57 17.87
CA ILE A 56 0.06 1.63 16.78
C ILE A 56 0.31 2.34 15.44
N LEU A 57 -0.11 3.61 15.30
CA LEU A 57 0.02 4.36 14.05
C LEU A 57 1.41 5.00 13.93
N LYS A 58 2.46 4.18 13.96
CA LYS A 58 3.85 4.61 13.77
C LYS A 58 4.70 3.52 13.10
N PHE A 59 5.59 3.93 12.20
CA PHE A 59 6.71 3.17 11.65
C PHE A 59 8.04 3.67 12.20
#